data_AF-A0A947ZDH7-F1
#
_entry.id   AF-A0A947ZDH7-F1
#
_cell.length_a   1.000
_cell.length_b   1.000
_cell.length_c   1.000
_cell.angle_alpha   90.00
_cell.angle_beta   90.00
_cell.angle_gamma   90.00
#
_symmetry.space_group_name_H-M   'P 1'
#
loop_
_entity.id
_entity.type
_entity.pdbx_description
1 polymer ?
#
loop_
_entity_poly.entity_id
_entity_poly.type
_entity_poly.pdbx_seq_one_letter_code
_entity_poly.pdbx_strand_id
1 'polypeptide(L)'
;CSSGSPGELIVNGMSGTDRSGSWSNTALIGSVNISSWPEALVVREQVERNCFLEAGMNYDAPAQTVRAFQNSVRGDLPASSYRPGLASRDLTKILPPPLVTMLHASLGRLSSRLRGVNDGLLIAPESRVTPPYRYLRDKTGFVAENIMFIGEGSGFASGISTSAMDGMRVAMNFVHGVRGGKGTTTEPE
;
A
#
# COMPACT_ATOMS: atom_id res chain seq x y z
N CYS A 1 -6.67 10.18 6.63
CA CYS A 1 -6.26 10.40 5.23
C CYS A 1 -4.74 10.45 5.17
N SER A 2 -4.14 9.82 4.16
CA SER A 2 -2.69 9.84 3.91
C SER A 2 -2.35 10.32 2.48
N SER A 3 -3.31 10.95 1.82
CA SER A 3 -3.15 11.50 0.47
C SER A 3 -2.04 12.54 0.41
N GLY A 4 -1.08 12.33 -0.49
CA GLY A 4 0.02 13.25 -0.75
C GLY A 4 -0.15 14.13 -1.99
N SER A 5 -1.12 13.82 -2.85
CA SER A 5 -1.37 14.54 -4.12
C SER A 5 -2.82 15.02 -4.21
N PRO A 6 -3.09 16.20 -4.79
CA PRO A 6 -4.44 16.63 -5.09
C PRO A 6 -5.18 15.64 -6.00
N GLY A 7 -6.44 15.37 -5.70
CA GLY A 7 -7.28 14.50 -6.54
C GLY A 7 -7.06 13.00 -6.36
N GLU A 8 -6.20 12.60 -5.42
CA GLU A 8 -5.92 11.20 -5.08
C GLU A 8 -6.38 10.91 -3.65
N LEU A 9 -7.03 9.77 -3.43
CA LEU A 9 -7.43 9.31 -2.10
C LEU A 9 -6.60 8.10 -1.69
N ILE A 10 -5.98 8.16 -0.51
CA ILE A 10 -5.18 7.08 0.07
C ILE A 10 -5.44 7.00 1.58
N VAL A 11 -5.62 5.78 2.08
CA VAL A 11 -5.69 5.48 3.52
C VAL A 11 -4.42 4.76 4.00
N ASN A 12 -4.17 4.85 5.31
CA ASN A 12 -3.11 4.14 6.03
C ASN A 12 -3.53 3.92 7.49
N GLY A 13 -2.86 3.00 8.18
CA GLY A 13 -3.05 2.70 9.59
C GLY A 13 -2.13 3.50 10.52
N MET A 14 -2.62 3.80 11.72
CA MET A 14 -1.86 4.46 12.78
C MET A 14 -2.40 4.06 14.15
N SER A 15 -1.52 4.09 15.16
CA SER A 15 -1.87 3.90 16.56
C SER A 15 -1.05 4.84 17.44
N GLY A 16 -1.66 5.34 18.53
CA GLY A 16 -0.91 5.96 19.61
C GLY A 16 0.01 4.96 20.31
N THR A 17 0.97 5.47 21.07
CA THR A 17 1.97 4.65 21.79
C THR A 17 1.32 3.68 22.78
N ASP A 18 0.26 4.13 23.46
CA ASP A 18 -0.52 3.34 24.42
C ASP A 18 -1.47 2.33 23.77
N ARG A 19 -1.72 2.45 22.45
CA ARG A 19 -2.61 1.59 21.66
C ARG A 19 -4.02 1.47 22.25
N SER A 20 -4.51 2.52 22.93
CA SER A 20 -5.80 2.50 23.64
C SER A 20 -6.99 2.97 22.79
N GLY A 21 -6.85 2.95 21.46
CA GLY A 21 -7.90 3.41 20.55
C GLY A 21 -9.13 2.48 20.55
N SER A 22 -10.31 3.05 20.30
CA SER A 22 -11.57 2.29 20.27
C SER A 22 -11.69 1.29 19.11
N TRP A 23 -10.80 1.40 18.10
CA TRP A 23 -10.80 0.55 16.91
C TRP A 23 -9.44 -0.09 16.72
N SER A 24 -9.45 -1.36 16.30
CA SER A 24 -8.29 -2.03 15.70
C SER A 24 -8.39 -1.92 14.18
N ASN A 25 -7.27 -1.63 13.52
CA ASN A 25 -7.19 -1.56 12.07
C ASN A 25 -5.98 -2.35 11.56
N THR A 26 -6.14 -2.90 10.36
CA THR A 26 -5.06 -3.55 9.62
C THR A 26 -5.35 -3.40 8.14
N ALA A 27 -4.31 -3.29 7.33
CA ALA A 27 -4.44 -3.37 5.89
C ALA A 27 -4.78 -4.81 5.49
N LEU A 28 -5.76 -4.97 4.60
CA LEU A 28 -6.02 -6.23 3.91
C LEU A 28 -5.58 -6.07 2.45
N ILE A 29 -4.41 -6.61 2.13
CA ILE A 29 -3.72 -6.36 0.87
C ILE A 29 -3.81 -7.57 -0.05
N GLY A 30 -4.07 -7.33 -1.33
CA GLY A 30 -3.98 -8.32 -2.39
C GLY A 30 -3.11 -7.80 -3.54
N SER A 31 -2.39 -8.71 -4.20
CA SER A 31 -1.47 -8.35 -5.29
C SER A 31 -2.18 -8.39 -6.64
N VAL A 32 -2.15 -7.27 -7.37
CA VAL A 32 -2.55 -7.23 -8.78
C VAL A 32 -1.30 -7.38 -9.62
N ASN A 33 -1.26 -8.40 -10.48
CA ASN A 33 -0.10 -8.68 -11.32
C ASN A 33 -0.16 -7.80 -12.57
N ILE A 34 0.82 -6.91 -12.71
CA ILE A 34 0.93 -5.96 -13.81
C ILE A 34 2.35 -6.06 -14.35
N SER A 35 2.47 -6.29 -15.66
CA SER A 35 3.71 -6.71 -16.30
C SER A 35 4.81 -5.65 -16.28
N SER A 36 4.45 -4.37 -16.17
CA SER A 36 5.39 -3.25 -16.16
C SER A 36 5.14 -2.29 -14.99
N TRP A 37 6.23 -1.79 -14.38
CA TRP A 37 6.11 -0.82 -13.28
C TRP A 37 5.44 0.50 -13.69
N PRO A 38 5.60 1.05 -14.92
CA PRO A 38 4.89 2.27 -15.31
C PRO A 38 3.39 2.03 -15.39
N GLU A 39 2.96 0.90 -15.96
CA GLU A 39 1.56 0.52 -15.99
C GLU A 39 1.01 0.30 -14.58
N ALA A 40 1.81 -0.32 -13.70
CA ALA A 40 1.42 -0.50 -12.30
C ALA A 40 1.22 0.83 -11.56
N LEU A 41 2.03 1.85 -11.87
CA LEU A 41 1.82 3.21 -11.34
C LEU A 41 0.52 3.82 -11.87
N VAL A 42 0.26 3.71 -13.17
CA VAL A 42 -0.98 4.24 -13.78
C VAL A 42 -2.21 3.57 -13.18
N VAL A 43 -2.21 2.24 -13.02
CA VAL A 43 -3.32 1.52 -12.41
C VAL A 43 -3.50 1.93 -10.95
N ARG A 44 -2.41 2.06 -10.18
CA ARG A 44 -2.48 2.53 -8.79
C ARG A 44 -3.09 3.93 -8.70
N GLU A 45 -2.59 4.88 -9.49
CA GLU A 45 -3.11 6.26 -9.51
C GLU A 45 -4.58 6.29 -9.96
N GLN A 46 -4.97 5.46 -10.92
CA GLN A 46 -6.35 5.36 -11.36
C GLN A 46 -7.28 4.89 -10.22
N VAL A 47 -6.84 3.91 -9.42
CA VAL A 47 -7.59 3.47 -8.24
C VAL A 47 -7.71 4.59 -7.21
N GLU A 48 -6.61 5.29 -6.91
CA GLU A 48 -6.58 6.43 -5.98
C GLU A 48 -7.51 7.57 -6.42
N ARG A 49 -7.50 7.92 -7.73
CA ARG A 49 -8.38 8.92 -8.33
C ARG A 49 -9.84 8.48 -8.36
N ASN A 50 -10.13 7.24 -8.74
CA ASN A 50 -11.49 6.71 -8.74
C ASN A 50 -12.09 6.74 -7.33
N CYS A 51 -11.32 6.35 -6.31
CA CYS A 51 -11.79 6.42 -4.93
C CYS A 51 -12.08 7.86 -4.49
N PHE A 52 -11.24 8.83 -4.87
CA PHE A 52 -11.47 10.25 -4.59
C PHE A 52 -12.75 10.77 -5.26
N LEU A 53 -12.93 10.48 -6.55
CA LEU A 53 -14.10 10.89 -7.33
C LEU A 53 -15.39 10.29 -6.75
N GLU A 54 -15.41 8.97 -6.54
CA GLU A 54 -16.58 8.26 -6.03
C GLU A 54 -16.95 8.70 -4.61
N ALA A 55 -15.96 9.08 -3.78
CA ALA A 55 -16.22 9.57 -2.44
C ALA A 55 -16.66 11.04 -2.36
N GLY A 56 -16.82 11.72 -3.50
CA GLY A 56 -17.36 13.09 -3.54
C GLY A 56 -16.31 14.19 -3.53
N MET A 57 -15.06 13.86 -3.86
CA MET A 57 -13.96 14.83 -4.07
C MET A 57 -13.64 15.73 -2.86
N ASN A 58 -13.98 15.27 -1.65
CA ASN A 58 -13.80 16.00 -0.39
C ASN A 58 -12.87 15.26 0.60
N TYR A 59 -12.16 14.23 0.12
CA TYR A 59 -11.28 13.33 0.88
C TYR A 59 -11.97 12.46 1.94
N ASP A 60 -13.30 12.39 1.93
CA ASP A 60 -13.99 11.26 2.54
C ASP A 60 -13.52 9.96 1.87
N ALA A 61 -13.47 8.87 2.62
CA ALA A 61 -13.04 7.59 2.07
C ALA A 61 -14.24 6.70 1.71
N PRO A 62 -14.26 6.07 0.51
CA PRO A 62 -15.25 5.07 0.20
C PRO A 62 -15.10 3.92 1.19
N ALA A 63 -16.22 3.55 1.81
CA ALA A 63 -16.26 2.55 2.85
C ALA A 63 -17.50 1.68 2.75
N GLN A 64 -17.39 0.47 3.28
CA GLN A 64 -18.43 -0.55 3.25
C GLN A 64 -18.20 -1.53 4.39
N THR A 65 -19.26 -1.94 5.10
CA THR A 65 -19.11 -3.00 6.12
C THR A 65 -18.74 -4.33 5.46
N VAL A 66 -18.05 -5.21 6.18
CA VAL A 66 -17.62 -6.51 5.64
C VAL A 66 -18.81 -7.35 5.18
N ARG A 67 -19.93 -7.34 5.92
CA ARG A 67 -21.18 -7.99 5.51
C ARG A 67 -21.73 -7.42 4.20
N ALA A 68 -21.76 -6.09 4.07
CA ALA A 68 -22.27 -5.43 2.87
C ALA A 68 -21.37 -5.70 1.66
N PHE A 69 -20.04 -5.72 1.85
CA PHE A 69 -19.07 -6.09 0.82
C PHE A 69 -19.28 -7.54 0.36
N GLN A 70 -19.42 -8.50 1.27
CA GLN A 70 -19.64 -9.92 0.92
C GLN A 70 -20.93 -10.17 0.13
N ASN A 71 -21.94 -9.31 0.31
CA ASN A 71 -23.20 -9.38 -0.41
C ASN A 71 -23.26 -8.43 -1.63
N SER A 72 -22.18 -7.69 -1.93
CA SER A 72 -22.12 -6.70 -3.01
C SER A 72 -23.24 -5.64 -2.98
N VAL A 73 -23.54 -5.11 -1.79
CA VAL A 73 -24.57 -4.09 -1.56
C VAL A 73 -24.01 -2.90 -0.76
N ARG A 74 -24.60 -1.71 -0.88
CA ARG A 74 -24.28 -0.60 0.04
C ARG A 74 -24.96 -0.81 1.40
N GLY A 75 -24.49 -0.12 2.44
CA GLY A 75 -25.14 -0.12 3.75
C GLY A 75 -24.70 1.04 4.62
N ASP A 76 -25.34 1.19 5.77
CA ASP A 76 -24.98 2.22 6.74
C ASP A 76 -23.57 1.99 7.29
N LEU A 77 -22.87 3.10 7.56
CA LEU A 77 -21.49 3.06 8.04
C LEU A 77 -21.45 3.29 9.56
N PRO A 78 -20.78 2.40 10.32
CA PRO A 78 -20.50 2.64 11.72
C PRO A 78 -19.46 3.76 11.89
N ALA A 79 -19.32 4.25 13.12
CA ALA A 79 -18.25 5.17 13.47
C ALA A 79 -16.86 4.54 13.19
N SER A 80 -15.90 5.38 12.78
CA SER A 80 -14.52 4.97 12.52
C SER A 80 -13.52 5.99 13.05
N SER A 81 -12.25 5.57 13.13
CA SER A 81 -11.12 6.45 13.40
C SER A 81 -10.68 7.28 12.19
N TYR A 82 -11.19 6.99 10.99
CA TYR A 82 -10.80 7.72 9.80
C TYR A 82 -11.34 9.16 9.86
N ARG A 83 -10.43 10.09 9.57
CA ARG A 83 -10.71 11.50 9.29
C ARG A 83 -10.17 11.79 7.89
N PRO A 84 -10.86 12.58 7.03
CA PRO A 84 -11.98 13.50 7.30
C PRO A 84 -13.34 12.87 7.62
N GLY A 85 -13.78 11.90 6.82
CA GLY A 85 -15.09 11.25 6.94
C GLY A 85 -15.20 10.06 6.00
N LEU A 86 -16.38 9.43 5.92
CA LEU A 86 -16.59 8.23 5.11
C LEU A 86 -17.76 8.41 4.15
N ALA A 87 -17.65 7.84 2.96
CA ALA A 87 -18.70 7.76 1.96
C ALA A 87 -19.15 6.31 1.78
N SER A 88 -20.43 6.01 2.02
CA SER A 88 -20.96 4.65 1.79
C SER A 88 -20.96 4.35 0.30
N ARG A 89 -20.09 3.43 -0.13
CA ARG A 89 -19.94 3.00 -1.52
C ARG A 89 -19.84 1.50 -1.64
N ASP A 90 -20.19 0.99 -2.82
CA ASP A 90 -19.98 -0.40 -3.17
C ASP A 90 -18.54 -0.57 -3.69
N LEU A 91 -17.64 -1.04 -2.83
CA LEU A 91 -16.21 -1.16 -3.16
C LEU A 91 -15.97 -2.17 -4.30
N THR A 92 -16.90 -3.09 -4.55
CA THR A 92 -16.80 -4.07 -5.64
C THR A 92 -16.85 -3.42 -7.03
N LYS A 93 -17.38 -2.19 -7.11
CA LYS A 93 -17.45 -1.38 -8.34
C LYS A 93 -16.30 -0.39 -8.51
N ILE A 94 -15.52 -0.16 -7.44
CA ILE A 94 -14.44 0.84 -7.40
C ILE A 94 -13.07 0.16 -7.53
N LEU A 95 -12.89 -0.96 -6.84
CA LEU A 95 -11.62 -1.67 -6.79
C LEU A 95 -11.42 -2.57 -8.02
N PRO A 96 -10.17 -2.87 -8.41
CA PRO A 96 -9.89 -3.80 -9.51
C PRO A 96 -10.55 -5.17 -9.29
N PRO A 97 -11.19 -5.78 -10.32
CA PRO A 97 -11.90 -7.05 -10.16
C PRO A 97 -11.06 -8.20 -9.56
N PRO A 98 -9.77 -8.39 -9.95
CA PRO A 98 -8.94 -9.42 -9.33
C PRO A 98 -8.76 -9.21 -7.82
N LEU A 99 -8.66 -7.96 -7.39
CA LEU A 99 -8.56 -7.61 -5.97
C LEU A 99 -9.87 -7.93 -5.24
N VAL A 100 -11.01 -7.57 -5.81
CA VAL A 100 -12.34 -7.88 -5.25
C VAL A 100 -12.50 -9.38 -5.03
N THR A 101 -12.16 -10.22 -6.01
CA THR A 101 -12.20 -11.69 -5.89
C THR A 101 -11.33 -12.20 -4.75
N MET A 102 -10.08 -11.72 -4.65
CA MET A 102 -9.18 -12.11 -3.55
C MET A 102 -9.70 -11.67 -2.18
N LEU A 103 -10.25 -10.46 -2.08
CA LEU A 103 -10.81 -9.91 -0.84
C LEU A 103 -12.03 -10.70 -0.37
N HIS A 104 -12.95 -11.08 -1.28
CA HIS A 104 -14.08 -11.95 -0.93
C HIS A 104 -13.63 -13.27 -0.33
N ALA A 105 -12.71 -13.97 -1.01
CA ALA A 105 -12.19 -15.25 -0.54
C ALA A 105 -11.46 -15.11 0.81
N SER A 106 -10.64 -14.06 0.96
CA SER A 106 -9.85 -13.82 2.18
C SER A 106 -10.74 -13.47 3.37
N LEU A 107 -11.72 -12.57 3.19
CA LEU A 107 -12.66 -12.21 4.24
C LEU A 107 -13.55 -13.40 4.65
N GLY A 108 -14.01 -14.22 3.69
CA GLY A 108 -14.75 -15.44 4.01
C GLY A 108 -13.94 -16.41 4.87
N ARG A 109 -12.65 -16.57 4.57
CA ARG A 109 -11.73 -17.40 5.37
C ARG A 109 -11.39 -16.78 6.72
N LEU A 110 -11.27 -15.46 6.81
CA LEU A 110 -11.02 -14.76 8.08
C LEU A 110 -12.24 -14.86 9.00
N SER A 111 -13.45 -14.65 8.48
CA SER A 111 -14.70 -14.74 9.24
C SER A 111 -14.98 -16.14 9.79
N SER A 112 -14.46 -17.21 9.18
CA SER A 112 -14.59 -18.56 9.74
C SER A 112 -13.60 -18.87 10.86
N ARG A 113 -12.52 -18.08 10.98
CA ARG A 113 -11.44 -18.29 11.97
C ARG A 113 -11.46 -17.29 13.12
N LEU A 114 -11.91 -16.06 12.85
CA LEU A 114 -11.87 -14.95 13.78
C LEU A 114 -13.28 -14.39 13.96
N ARG A 115 -13.74 -14.32 15.22
CA ARG A 115 -15.01 -13.69 15.56
C ARG A 115 -14.92 -12.17 15.32
N GLY A 116 -16.01 -11.57 14.88
CA GLY A 116 -16.12 -10.11 14.69
C GLY A 116 -15.65 -9.58 13.33
N VAL A 117 -15.04 -10.40 12.46
CA VAL A 117 -14.62 -9.94 11.11
C VAL A 117 -15.80 -9.45 10.29
N ASN A 118 -16.94 -10.12 10.36
CA ASN A 118 -18.16 -9.71 9.66
C ASN A 118 -18.72 -8.36 10.16
N ASP A 119 -18.40 -7.95 11.38
CA ASP A 119 -18.80 -6.66 11.95
C ASP A 119 -17.81 -5.54 11.60
N GLY A 120 -16.73 -5.89 10.88
CA GLY A 120 -15.69 -4.96 10.46
C GLY A 120 -16.15 -3.97 9.40
N LEU A 121 -15.35 -2.93 9.23
CA LEU A 121 -15.51 -1.87 8.24
C LEU A 121 -14.31 -1.89 7.29
N LEU A 122 -14.58 -1.93 5.99
CA LEU A 122 -13.59 -1.74 4.95
C LEU A 122 -13.55 -0.26 4.56
N ILE A 123 -12.34 0.29 4.45
CA ILE A 123 -12.08 1.67 4.01
C ILE A 123 -10.99 1.58 2.95
N ALA A 124 -11.19 2.21 1.80
CA ALA A 124 -10.28 2.10 0.66
C ALA A 124 -9.80 3.47 0.15
N PRO A 125 -8.69 3.54 -0.60
CA PRO A 125 -7.76 2.46 -0.91
C PRO A 125 -6.47 2.55 -0.05
N GLU A 126 -5.95 1.39 0.36
CA GLU A 126 -4.59 1.24 0.89
C GLU A 126 -3.68 0.80 -0.28
N SER A 127 -3.07 1.74 -0.99
CA SER A 127 -2.43 1.51 -2.29
C SER A 127 -0.91 1.65 -2.29
N ARG A 128 -0.31 2.22 -1.23
CA ARG A 128 1.12 2.56 -1.15
C ARG A 128 1.87 1.72 -0.12
N VAL A 129 1.67 0.39 -0.18
CA VAL A 129 2.29 -0.58 0.73
C VAL A 129 3.75 -0.82 0.40
N THR A 130 4.07 -0.91 -0.89
CA THR A 130 5.42 -1.00 -1.43
C THR A 130 5.48 -0.30 -2.78
N PRO A 131 6.63 0.25 -3.20
CA PRO A 131 6.76 0.80 -4.53
C PRO A 131 6.52 -0.27 -5.61
N PRO A 132 5.91 0.09 -6.75
CA PRO A 132 5.73 -0.85 -7.87
C PRO A 132 7.00 -1.01 -8.72
N TYR A 133 8.10 -0.38 -8.31
CA TYR A 133 9.39 -0.41 -8.99
C TYR A 133 10.52 -0.73 -8.01
N ARG A 134 11.65 -1.14 -8.56
CA ARG A 134 12.92 -1.24 -7.84
C ARG A 134 14.01 -0.63 -8.71
N TYR A 135 14.74 0.33 -8.17
CA TYR A 135 15.88 0.89 -8.87
C TYR A 135 17.01 -0.15 -8.91
N LEU A 136 17.70 -0.25 -10.04
CA LEU A 136 18.90 -1.07 -10.11
C LEU A 136 20.06 -0.29 -9.50
N ARG A 137 20.70 -0.84 -8.47
CA ARG A 137 21.89 -0.28 -7.82
C ARG A 137 22.92 -1.37 -7.60
N ASP A 138 24.18 -0.98 -7.55
CA ASP A 138 25.26 -1.91 -7.23
C ASP A 138 25.26 -2.32 -5.74
N LYS A 139 26.18 -3.20 -5.35
CA LYS A 139 26.30 -3.67 -3.95
C LYS A 139 26.65 -2.56 -2.97
N THR A 140 27.13 -1.41 -3.46
CA THR A 140 27.56 -0.27 -2.67
C THR A 140 26.43 0.74 -2.46
N GLY A 141 25.41 0.71 -3.32
CA GLY A 141 24.18 1.49 -3.20
C GLY A 141 24.00 2.55 -4.29
N PHE A 142 24.96 2.65 -5.22
CA PHE A 142 24.90 3.63 -6.32
C PHE A 142 24.01 3.15 -7.45
N VAL A 143 23.13 4.06 -7.92
CA VAL A 143 22.32 3.89 -9.13
C VAL A 143 22.97 4.57 -10.34
N ALA A 144 23.81 5.58 -10.08
CA ALA A 144 24.63 6.29 -11.06
C ALA A 144 25.82 6.94 -10.35
N GLU A 145 26.76 7.53 -11.10
CA GLU A 145 27.90 8.23 -10.52
C GLU A 145 27.41 9.33 -9.56
N ASN A 146 27.87 9.26 -8.31
CA ASN A 146 27.50 10.19 -7.22
C ASN A 146 26.00 10.23 -6.87
N ILE A 147 25.20 9.25 -7.31
CA ILE A 147 23.76 9.14 -6.97
C ILE A 147 23.48 7.80 -6.29
N MET A 148 22.96 7.87 -5.07
CA MET A 148 22.56 6.71 -4.26
C MET A 148 21.08 6.79 -3.91
N PHE A 149 20.35 5.68 -4.10
CA PHE A 149 18.98 5.54 -3.62
C PHE A 149 18.92 4.50 -2.50
N ILE A 150 18.27 4.88 -1.40
CA ILE A 150 18.18 4.09 -0.17
C ILE A 150 16.74 4.02 0.34
N GLY A 151 16.48 3.07 1.23
CA GLY A 151 15.21 2.95 1.93
C GLY A 151 14.09 2.45 1.03
N GLU A 152 12.84 2.56 1.50
CA GLU A 152 11.69 1.99 0.80
C GLU A 152 11.54 2.52 -0.64
N GLY A 153 11.71 3.82 -0.87
CA GLY A 153 11.62 4.44 -2.20
C GLY A 153 12.64 3.91 -3.22
N SER A 154 13.72 3.23 -2.78
CA SER A 154 14.65 2.54 -3.68
C SER A 154 14.14 1.18 -4.18
N GLY A 155 13.16 0.60 -3.48
CA GLY A 155 12.67 -0.77 -3.67
C GLY A 155 13.49 -1.85 -2.94
N PHE A 156 14.42 -1.48 -2.05
CA PHE A 156 15.26 -2.41 -1.27
C PHE A 156 14.89 -2.56 0.20
N ALA A 157 13.91 -1.80 0.67
CA ALA A 157 13.39 -1.89 2.03
C ALA A 157 11.87 -1.81 2.02
N SER A 158 11.26 -2.19 3.13
CA SER A 158 9.81 -2.07 3.36
C SER A 158 9.60 -1.85 4.85
N GLY A 159 9.27 -0.61 5.22
CA GLY A 159 9.12 -0.20 6.61
C GLY A 159 10.36 0.46 7.24
N ILE A 160 10.16 0.93 8.47
CA ILE A 160 11.09 1.84 9.18
C ILE A 160 12.44 1.18 9.43
N SER A 161 12.46 0.03 10.10
CA SER A 161 13.71 -0.62 10.52
C SER A 161 14.55 -1.07 9.33
N THR A 162 13.93 -1.65 8.30
CA THR A 162 14.63 -2.10 7.10
C THR A 162 15.16 -0.91 6.29
N SER A 163 14.43 0.20 6.24
CA SER A 163 14.89 1.42 5.58
C SER A 163 16.08 2.07 6.30
N ALA A 164 16.06 2.08 7.64
CA ALA A 164 17.19 2.55 8.45
C ALA A 164 18.43 1.68 8.24
N MET A 165 18.28 0.35 8.27
CA MET A 165 19.38 -0.59 8.01
C MET A 165 19.97 -0.42 6.60
N ASP A 166 19.10 -0.22 5.59
CA ASP A 166 19.55 0.02 4.22
C ASP A 166 20.38 1.31 4.11
N GLY A 167 19.90 2.40 4.71
CA GLY A 167 20.61 3.66 4.77
C GLY A 167 21.97 3.54 5.47
N MET A 168 22.01 2.87 6.63
CA MET A 168 23.26 2.61 7.36
C MET A 168 24.26 1.82 6.52
N ARG A 169 23.81 0.77 5.84
CA ARG A 169 24.67 -0.07 5.00
C ARG A 169 25.31 0.74 3.87
N VAL A 170 24.50 1.51 3.14
CA VAL A 170 24.99 2.33 2.02
C VAL A 170 25.95 3.43 2.51
N ALA A 171 25.64 4.07 3.63
CA ALA A 171 26.53 5.06 4.26
C ALA A 171 27.89 4.44 4.64
N MET A 172 27.91 3.25 5.24
CA MET A 172 29.16 2.55 5.59
C MET A 172 29.98 2.17 4.37
N ASN A 173 29.34 1.70 3.29
CA ASN A 173 30.04 1.40 2.04
C ASN A 173 30.73 2.64 1.46
N PHE A 174 30.04 3.78 1.51
CA PHE A 174 30.58 5.06 1.04
C PHE A 174 31.79 5.51 1.87
N VAL A 175 31.67 5.52 3.21
CA VAL A 175 32.75 5.93 4.12
C VAL A 175 33.98 5.03 3.99
N HIS A 176 33.80 3.72 3.84
CA HIS A 176 34.90 2.76 3.70
C HIS A 176 35.49 2.70 2.28
N GLY A 177 35.01 3.52 1.35
CA GLY A 177 35.53 3.55 -0.03
C GLY A 177 35.32 2.21 -0.76
N VAL A 178 34.30 1.44 -0.38
CA VAL A 178 33.95 0.21 -1.09
C VAL A 178 33.54 0.62 -2.50
N ARG A 179 34.37 0.29 -3.49
CA ARG A 179 34.07 0.55 -4.90
C ARG A 179 33.25 -0.61 -5.45
N GLY A 180 32.12 -0.31 -6.08
CA GLY A 180 31.40 -1.27 -6.90
C GLY A 180 32.30 -1.72 -8.03
N GLY A 181 32.77 -2.97 -7.98
CA GLY A 181 33.41 -3.57 -9.14
C GLY A 181 32.40 -3.61 -10.28
N LYS A 182 32.77 -3.09 -11.46
CA LYS A 182 32.04 -3.35 -12.70
C LYS A 182 31.94 -4.86 -12.85
N GLY A 183 30.76 -5.43 -12.63
CA GLY A 183 30.51 -6.83 -12.93
C GLY A 183 30.66 -7.03 -14.43
N THR A 184 31.82 -7.51 -14.87
CA THR A 184 31.94 -8.19 -16.15
C THR A 184 31.22 -9.53 -15.99
N THR A 185 29.94 -9.57 -16.35
CA THR A 185 29.29 -10.84 -16.67
C THR A 185 29.80 -11.30 -18.03
N THR A 186 30.93 -12.00 -18.03
CA THR A 186 31.15 -13.05 -19.03
C THR A 186 30.32 -14.24 -18.59
N GLU A 187 29.17 -14.47 -19.23
CA GLU A 187 28.50 -15.77 -19.17
C GLU A 187 29.42 -16.80 -19.84
N PRO A 188 29.66 -17.98 -19.22
CA PRO A 188 30.13 -19.14 -19.97
C PRO A 188 28.94 -19.82 -20.65
N GLU A 189 29.19 -20.29 -21.88
CA GLU A 189 28.30 -21.07 -22.76
C GLU A 189 27.61 -22.27 -22.08
#